data_AF-A0A8F1MBI8-F1
#
_entry.id   AF-A0A8F1MBI8-F1
#
_cell.length_a   1.000
_cell.length_b   1.000
_cell.length_c   1.000
_cell.angle_alpha   90.00
_cell.angle_beta   90.00
_cell.angle_gamma   90.00
#
_symmetry.space_group_name_H-M   'P 1'
#
loop_
_entity.id
_entity.type
_entity.pdbx_description
1 polymer ?
#
loop_
_entity_poly.entity_id
_entity_poly.type
_entity_poly.pdbx_seq_one_letter_code
_entity_poly.pdbx_strand_id
1 'polypeptide(L)'
;MRMSCRKLIFAPIDVTAPMDVNAPQPEFLPSERGTIHPLSVEIERISEIFNRMGFVTEESREIDDQFHMFESLNFPNGHPARDDYDTFMTEETDSNGDRLIAPAHTSTMQNRVLVKYRGNLAKGEAIAAIVPDRVFRNEDLDARHEHTFYQVEGVYVSKGVNVGNLIATLQEFLQEYYGKKLDVRVNPFYFPFTEPSFEFALSLSVLWRQES
;
A
#
# COMPACT_ATOMS: atom_id res chain seq x y z
N MET A 1 50.15 -43.89 46.37
CA MET A 1 50.13 -42.68 45.52
C MET A 1 48.67 -42.22 45.40
N ARG A 2 48.20 -41.33 46.28
CA ARG A 2 46.81 -40.84 46.26
C ARG A 2 46.76 -39.60 45.36
N MET A 3 46.10 -39.70 44.20
CA MET A 3 45.80 -38.53 43.38
C MET A 3 44.77 -37.65 44.11
N SER A 4 45.18 -36.43 44.44
CA SER A 4 44.29 -35.39 44.95
C SER A 4 43.38 -34.92 43.81
N CYS A 5 42.12 -35.37 43.81
CA CYS A 5 41.09 -34.84 42.92
C CYS A 5 40.78 -33.38 43.33
N ARG A 6 41.24 -32.40 42.55
CA ARG A 6 40.83 -31.00 42.73
C ARG A 6 39.35 -30.89 42.36
N LYS A 7 38.49 -30.64 43.35
CA LYS A 7 37.11 -30.23 43.11
C LYS A 7 37.14 -28.90 42.36
N LEU A 8 36.79 -28.92 41.08
CA LEU A 8 36.45 -27.73 40.31
C LEU A 8 35.15 -27.17 40.91
N ILE A 9 35.24 -26.04 41.59
CA ILE A 9 34.08 -25.30 42.08
C ILE A 9 33.66 -24.39 40.92
N PHE A 10 32.57 -24.75 40.25
CA PHE A 10 31.94 -23.86 39.29
C PHE A 10 31.00 -22.92 40.04
N ALA A 11 30.99 -21.64 39.65
CA ALA A 11 29.96 -20.73 40.11
C ALA A 11 28.58 -21.27 39.67
N PRO A 12 27.52 -21.13 40.50
CA PRO A 12 26.18 -21.52 40.11
C PRO A 12 25.76 -20.75 38.86
N ILE A 13 25.15 -21.44 37.89
CA ILE A 13 24.58 -20.80 36.71
C ILE A 13 23.40 -19.95 37.17
N ASP A 14 23.45 -18.65 36.87
CA ASP A 14 22.31 -17.76 37.06
C ASP A 14 21.33 -17.95 35.89
N VAL A 15 20.26 -18.70 36.16
CA VAL A 15 19.20 -18.99 35.18
C VAL A 15 18.32 -17.78 34.85
N THR A 16 18.48 -16.66 35.56
CA THR A 16 17.78 -15.40 35.28
C THR A 16 18.59 -14.45 34.41
N ALA A 17 19.88 -14.74 34.20
CA ALA A 17 20.73 -13.93 33.35
C ALA A 17 20.26 -14.03 31.88
N PRO A 18 20.18 -12.91 31.14
CA PRO A 18 19.77 -12.93 29.74
C PRO A 18 20.78 -13.64 28.83
N MET A 19 22.02 -13.83 29.31
CA MET A 19 23.12 -14.51 28.61
C MET A 19 24.04 -15.21 29.62
N ASP A 20 24.74 -16.27 29.18
CA ASP A 20 25.78 -16.98 29.95
C ASP A 20 27.03 -16.09 30.15
N VAL A 21 27.75 -16.26 31.26
CA VAL A 21 28.99 -15.52 31.58
C VAL A 21 30.12 -15.74 30.57
N ASN A 22 30.08 -16.85 29.82
CA ASN A 22 31.04 -17.18 28.78
C ASN A 22 30.52 -16.87 27.36
N ALA A 23 29.31 -16.33 27.23
CA ALA A 23 28.78 -15.95 25.92
C ALA A 23 29.41 -14.61 25.48
N PRO A 24 29.76 -14.45 24.20
CA PRO A 24 30.11 -13.14 23.68
C PRO A 24 28.93 -12.18 23.90
N GLN A 25 29.23 -10.96 24.34
CA GLN A 25 28.20 -9.92 24.44
C GLN A 25 27.59 -9.70 23.05
N PRO A 26 26.26 -9.56 22.94
CA PRO A 26 25.64 -9.26 21.66
C PRO A 26 26.20 -7.92 21.17
N GLU A 27 26.80 -7.93 19.98
CA GLU A 27 27.18 -6.69 19.31
C GLU A 27 25.91 -5.95 18.93
N PHE A 28 25.68 -4.78 19.52
CA PHE A 28 24.65 -3.88 19.03
C PHE A 28 25.03 -3.45 17.62
N LEU A 29 24.09 -3.55 16.68
CA LEU A 29 24.30 -3.04 15.33
C LEU A 29 24.52 -1.53 15.41
N PRO A 30 25.63 -1.00 14.85
CA PRO A 30 25.85 0.44 14.82
C PRO A 30 24.76 1.11 13.98
N SER A 31 24.42 2.35 14.31
CA SER A 31 23.46 3.16 13.54
C SER A 31 23.84 3.31 12.06
N GLU A 32 25.13 3.18 11.75
CA GLU A 32 25.70 3.15 10.39
C GLU A 32 25.27 1.94 9.55
N ARG A 33 24.70 0.90 10.17
CA ARG A 33 24.18 -0.32 9.50
C ARG A 33 22.65 -0.38 9.46
N GLY A 34 21.97 0.76 9.63
CA GLY A 34 20.52 0.83 9.44
C GLY A 34 20.11 0.58 7.99
N THR A 35 18.96 -0.05 7.80
CA THR A 35 18.33 -0.24 6.47
C THR A 35 16.92 0.34 6.47
N ILE A 36 16.48 0.81 5.31
CA ILE A 36 15.10 1.28 5.11
C ILE A 36 14.16 0.07 5.05
N HIS A 37 12.94 0.21 5.55
CA HIS A 37 11.92 -0.82 5.45
C HIS A 37 11.62 -1.13 3.97
N PRO A 38 11.50 -2.41 3.55
CA PRO A 38 11.28 -2.75 2.13
C PRO A 38 10.08 -2.02 1.50
N LEU A 39 8.97 -1.88 2.23
CA LEU A 39 7.81 -1.14 1.75
C LEU A 39 8.12 0.34 1.49
N SER A 40 8.94 0.98 2.33
CA SER A 40 9.33 2.38 2.12
C SER A 40 10.20 2.53 0.88
N VAL A 41 11.10 1.57 0.63
CA VAL A 41 11.90 1.53 -0.61
C VAL A 41 11.01 1.40 -1.84
N GLU A 42 10.01 0.52 -1.80
CA GLU A 42 9.10 0.35 -2.94
C GLU A 42 8.16 1.55 -3.14
N ILE A 43 7.63 2.14 -2.06
CA ILE A 43 6.80 3.36 -2.14
C ILE A 43 7.60 4.53 -2.73
N GLU A 44 8.84 4.72 -2.30
CA GLU A 44 9.73 5.74 -2.85
C GLU A 44 9.97 5.50 -4.34
N ARG A 45 10.33 4.26 -4.71
CA ARG A 45 10.59 3.87 -6.09
C ARG A 45 9.38 4.07 -7.00
N ILE A 46 8.19 3.63 -6.58
CA ILE A 46 6.95 3.81 -7.34
C ILE A 46 6.66 5.32 -7.49
N SER A 47 6.76 6.07 -6.40
CA SER A 47 6.54 7.52 -6.41
C SER A 47 7.47 8.24 -7.36
N GLU A 48 8.76 7.91 -7.37
CA GLU A 48 9.74 8.49 -8.28
C GLU A 48 9.39 8.26 -9.76
N ILE A 49 8.91 7.07 -10.12
CA ILE A 49 8.52 6.76 -11.51
C ILE A 49 7.34 7.66 -11.93
N PHE A 50 6.31 7.75 -11.10
CA PHE A 50 5.14 8.59 -11.37
C PHE A 50 5.47 10.09 -11.37
N ASN A 51 6.35 10.54 -10.47
CA ASN A 51 6.83 11.92 -10.44
C ASN A 51 7.54 12.32 -11.74
N ARG A 52 8.34 11.40 -12.34
CA ARG A 52 8.95 11.62 -13.67
C ARG A 52 7.91 11.72 -14.79
N MET A 53 6.77 11.04 -14.65
CA MET A 53 5.62 11.15 -15.56
C MET A 53 4.76 12.40 -15.31
N GLY A 54 5.12 13.25 -14.34
CA GLY A 54 4.40 14.50 -14.03
C GLY A 54 3.23 14.35 -13.07
N PHE A 55 3.12 13.22 -12.38
CA PHE A 55 2.18 13.06 -11.27
C PHE A 55 2.76 13.70 -10.01
N VAL A 56 1.90 14.24 -9.14
CA VAL A 56 2.28 14.60 -7.78
C VAL A 56 1.97 13.46 -6.81
N THR A 57 2.72 13.37 -5.71
CA THR A 57 2.45 12.39 -4.65
C THR A 57 1.67 13.05 -3.52
N GLU A 58 0.57 12.46 -3.09
CA GLU A 58 -0.25 12.89 -1.95
C GLU A 58 -0.34 11.75 -0.93
N GLU A 59 -0.55 12.11 0.33
CA GLU A 59 -0.74 11.17 1.44
C GLU A 59 -2.24 11.00 1.74
N SER A 60 -2.61 9.82 2.21
CA SER A 60 -3.96 9.51 2.65
C SER A 60 -4.19 9.89 4.11
N ARG A 61 -5.45 9.85 4.54
CA ARG A 61 -5.79 9.90 5.96
C ARG A 61 -5.89 8.48 6.49
N GLU A 62 -5.38 8.23 7.69
CA GLU A 62 -5.55 6.93 8.35
C GLU A 62 -6.95 6.75 8.96
N ILE A 63 -7.66 7.86 9.22
CA ILE A 63 -9.05 7.89 9.68
C ILE A 63 -9.83 8.89 8.81
N ASP A 64 -10.95 8.45 8.26
CA ASP A 64 -11.73 9.16 7.27
C ASP A 64 -13.24 9.14 7.59
N ASP A 65 -14.01 9.94 6.85
CA ASP A 65 -15.46 10.07 6.97
C ASP A 65 -16.21 9.23 5.92
N GLN A 66 -17.51 9.00 6.16
CA GLN A 66 -18.35 8.20 5.26
C GLN A 66 -18.48 8.80 3.86
N PHE A 67 -18.45 10.14 3.74
CA PHE A 67 -18.61 10.80 2.45
C PHE A 67 -17.44 10.45 1.52
N HIS A 68 -16.21 10.56 2.00
CA HIS A 68 -15.03 10.28 1.18
C HIS A 68 -14.82 8.78 0.98
N MET A 69 -15.12 7.96 1.98
CA MET A 69 -15.02 6.50 1.86
C MET A 69 -16.03 5.91 0.85
N PHE A 70 -17.23 6.49 0.76
CA PHE A 70 -18.33 5.88 0.01
C PHE A 70 -19.00 6.82 -0.99
N GLU A 71 -19.64 7.88 -0.51
CA GLU A 71 -20.55 8.68 -1.35
C GLU A 71 -19.85 9.35 -2.52
N SER A 72 -18.63 9.85 -2.29
CA SER A 72 -17.82 10.51 -3.30
C SER A 72 -17.33 9.55 -4.41
N LEU A 73 -17.40 8.24 -4.14
CA LEU A 73 -17.03 7.14 -5.03
C LEU A 73 -18.26 6.37 -5.53
N ASN A 74 -19.44 7.02 -5.51
CA ASN A 74 -20.69 6.47 -6.05
C ASN A 74 -21.16 5.20 -5.33
N PHE A 75 -20.88 5.07 -4.03
CA PHE A 75 -21.47 4.04 -3.16
C PHE A 75 -22.65 4.63 -2.37
N PRO A 76 -23.90 4.50 -2.86
CA PRO A 76 -25.08 5.06 -2.20
C PRO A 76 -25.39 4.36 -0.87
N ASN A 77 -26.25 4.98 -0.05
CA ASN A 77 -26.72 4.38 1.20
C ASN A 77 -27.37 3.01 0.93
N GLY A 78 -26.93 1.98 1.66
CA GLY A 78 -27.39 0.60 1.47
C GLY A 78 -26.66 -0.19 0.38
N HIS A 79 -25.59 0.36 -0.21
CA HIS A 79 -24.73 -0.41 -1.11
C HIS A 79 -23.99 -1.50 -0.31
N PRO A 80 -23.89 -2.76 -0.81
CA PRO A 80 -23.24 -3.86 -0.08
C PRO A 80 -21.79 -3.57 0.35
N ALA A 81 -21.04 -2.80 -0.45
CA ALA A 81 -19.68 -2.36 -0.10
C ALA A 81 -19.60 -1.40 1.12
N ARG A 82 -20.74 -0.92 1.65
CA ARG A 82 -20.80 -0.13 2.90
C ARG A 82 -21.07 -1.00 4.12
N ASP A 83 -21.18 -2.31 3.94
CA ASP A 83 -21.47 -3.22 5.06
C ASP A 83 -20.29 -3.24 6.05
N ASP A 84 -20.60 -3.14 7.34
CA ASP A 84 -19.65 -2.93 8.43
C ASP A 84 -18.67 -4.12 8.59
N TYR A 85 -18.96 -5.25 7.96
CA TYR A 85 -18.16 -6.46 8.08
C TYR A 85 -16.76 -6.32 7.46
N ASP A 86 -16.60 -5.49 6.42
CA ASP A 86 -15.36 -5.44 5.64
C ASP A 86 -14.40 -4.31 6.07
N THR A 87 -14.87 -3.34 6.86
CA THR A 87 -14.12 -2.11 7.18
C THR A 87 -14.10 -1.83 8.68
N PHE A 88 -12.94 -1.41 9.22
CA PHE A 88 -12.86 -1.01 10.62
C PHE A 88 -13.50 0.36 10.84
N MET A 89 -14.43 0.42 11.81
CA MET A 89 -15.07 1.66 12.26
C MET A 89 -14.71 1.95 13.71
N THR A 90 -14.52 3.23 14.02
CA THR A 90 -14.21 3.70 15.37
C THR A 90 -15.47 3.84 16.22
N GLU A 91 -15.32 3.96 17.54
CA GLU A 91 -16.44 4.33 18.42
C GLU A 91 -16.76 5.83 18.32
N GLU A 92 -15.76 6.64 17.98
CA GLU A 92 -15.89 8.07 17.74
C GLU A 92 -16.69 8.35 16.47
N THR A 93 -17.48 9.43 16.52
CA THR A 93 -18.32 9.88 15.41
C THR A 93 -17.92 11.26 14.91
N ASP A 94 -18.20 11.55 13.65
CA ASP A 94 -18.12 12.87 13.08
C ASP A 94 -19.23 13.81 13.60
N SER A 95 -19.29 15.03 13.06
CA SER A 95 -20.32 16.02 13.43
C SER A 95 -21.75 15.64 13.05
N ASN A 96 -21.93 14.67 12.15
CA ASN A 96 -23.24 14.17 11.70
C ASN A 96 -23.70 12.94 12.52
N GLY A 97 -22.85 12.43 13.41
CA GLY A 97 -23.12 11.24 14.21
C GLY A 97 -22.72 9.93 13.51
N ASP A 98 -22.01 10.01 12.39
CA ASP A 98 -21.51 8.85 11.66
C ASP A 98 -20.16 8.40 12.25
N ARG A 99 -19.95 7.09 12.42
CA ARG A 99 -18.65 6.55 12.89
C ARG A 99 -17.54 6.90 11.90
N LEU A 100 -16.36 7.23 12.43
CA LEU A 100 -15.17 7.38 11.60
C LEU A 100 -14.64 6.02 11.15
N ILE A 101 -13.92 6.01 10.04
CA ILE A 101 -13.55 4.79 9.33
C ILE A 101 -12.04 4.75 9.11
N ALA A 102 -11.41 3.61 9.36
CA ALA A 102 -10.07 3.35 8.85
C ALA A 102 -10.18 2.93 7.36
N PRO A 103 -9.63 3.68 6.39
CA PRO A 103 -9.94 3.45 4.98
C PRO A 103 -9.53 2.08 4.45
N ALA A 104 -10.43 1.42 3.71
CA ALA A 104 -10.17 0.13 3.05
C ALA A 104 -9.44 0.26 1.69
N HIS A 105 -9.32 1.48 1.18
CA HIS A 105 -8.64 1.84 -0.06
C HIS A 105 -8.24 3.31 -0.06
N THR A 106 -7.21 3.68 -0.82
CA THR A 106 -6.75 5.08 -0.96
C THR A 106 -7.67 5.95 -1.85
N SER A 107 -8.71 5.36 -2.45
CA SER A 107 -9.69 6.08 -3.28
C SER A 107 -10.38 7.23 -2.55
N THR A 108 -10.40 7.23 -1.21
CA THR A 108 -10.98 8.31 -0.40
C THR A 108 -10.32 9.67 -0.66
N MET A 109 -9.09 9.65 -1.17
CA MET A 109 -8.35 10.85 -1.54
C MET A 109 -8.72 11.38 -2.93
N GLN A 110 -9.36 10.60 -3.81
CA GLN A 110 -9.64 11.03 -5.19
C GLN A 110 -10.49 12.30 -5.22
N ASN A 111 -11.57 12.38 -4.45
CA ASN A 111 -12.38 13.59 -4.36
C ASN A 111 -11.55 14.80 -3.90
N ARG A 112 -10.72 14.61 -2.86
CA ARG A 112 -9.87 15.66 -2.29
C ARG A 112 -8.84 16.17 -3.27
N VAL A 113 -8.17 15.26 -3.99
CA VAL A 113 -7.21 15.59 -5.05
C VAL A 113 -7.90 16.38 -6.16
N LEU A 114 -9.07 15.92 -6.63
CA LEU A 114 -9.81 16.61 -7.68
C LEU A 114 -10.24 18.02 -7.23
N VAL A 115 -10.71 18.19 -5.99
CA VAL A 115 -11.07 19.50 -5.42
C VAL A 115 -9.86 20.41 -5.26
N LYS A 116 -8.75 19.88 -4.73
CA LYS A 116 -7.48 20.61 -4.50
C LYS A 116 -6.90 21.14 -5.81
N TYR A 117 -6.90 20.31 -6.86
CA TYR A 117 -6.26 20.62 -8.15
C TYR A 117 -7.22 21.07 -9.25
N ARG A 118 -8.51 21.26 -8.98
CA ARG A 118 -9.50 21.69 -9.99
C ARG A 118 -9.10 22.94 -10.78
N GLY A 119 -8.30 23.83 -10.18
CA GLY A 119 -7.78 25.03 -10.84
C GLY A 119 -6.86 24.76 -12.03
N ASN A 120 -6.20 23.60 -12.07
CA ASN A 120 -5.31 23.19 -13.16
C ASN A 120 -6.09 23.09 -14.47
N LEU A 121 -7.30 22.51 -14.43
CA LEU A 121 -8.13 22.33 -15.62
C LEU A 121 -8.52 23.67 -16.26
N ALA A 122 -8.73 24.72 -15.46
CA ALA A 122 -9.03 26.07 -15.97
C ALA A 122 -7.83 26.70 -16.69
N LYS A 123 -6.61 26.27 -16.37
CA LYS A 123 -5.36 26.70 -17.04
C LYS A 123 -4.98 25.80 -18.23
N GLY A 124 -5.75 24.75 -18.48
CA GLY A 124 -5.42 23.73 -19.49
C GLY A 124 -4.35 22.72 -19.02
N GLU A 125 -4.06 22.67 -17.72
CA GLU A 125 -3.14 21.73 -17.09
C GLU A 125 -3.91 20.49 -16.59
N ALA A 126 -3.26 19.33 -16.55
CA ALA A 126 -3.87 18.11 -16.02
C ALA A 126 -3.92 18.13 -14.48
N ILE A 127 -4.87 17.39 -13.92
CA ILE A 127 -4.78 16.88 -12.55
C ILE A 127 -4.12 15.51 -12.67
N ALA A 128 -2.93 15.32 -12.10
CA ALA A 128 -2.21 14.05 -12.13
C ALA A 128 -1.62 13.81 -10.74
N ALA A 129 -2.15 12.83 -9.99
CA ALA A 129 -1.66 12.51 -8.66
C ALA A 129 -1.68 11.02 -8.39
N ILE A 130 -0.79 10.57 -7.51
CA ILE A 130 -0.80 9.25 -6.90
C ILE A 130 -0.89 9.35 -5.38
N VAL A 131 -1.44 8.32 -4.75
CA VAL A 131 -1.64 8.21 -3.31
C VAL A 131 -1.11 6.85 -2.85
N PRO A 132 0.19 6.74 -2.54
CA PRO A 132 0.78 5.52 -2.01
C PRO A 132 0.67 5.50 -0.48
N ASP A 133 -0.31 4.77 0.06
CA ASP A 133 -0.52 4.77 1.51
C ASP A 133 -1.12 3.46 2.04
N ARG A 134 -1.15 3.37 3.36
CA ARG A 134 -1.70 2.26 4.13
C ARG A 134 -3.23 2.25 4.07
N VAL A 135 -3.78 1.04 4.04
CA VAL A 135 -5.21 0.77 4.08
C VAL A 135 -5.49 -0.38 5.05
N PHE A 136 -6.74 -0.46 5.49
CA PHE A 136 -7.18 -1.37 6.54
C PHE A 136 -8.41 -2.15 6.11
N ARG A 137 -8.35 -3.48 6.18
CA ARG A 137 -9.48 -4.37 5.86
C ARG A 137 -9.68 -5.38 6.95
N ASN A 138 -10.94 -5.63 7.28
CA ASN A 138 -11.29 -6.64 8.28
C ASN A 138 -11.24 -8.03 7.64
N GLU A 139 -10.01 -8.55 7.46
CA GLU A 139 -9.73 -9.86 6.88
C GLU A 139 -8.96 -10.74 7.87
N ASP A 140 -9.19 -12.06 7.80
CA ASP A 140 -8.44 -13.04 8.61
C ASP A 140 -6.97 -13.09 8.17
N LEU A 141 -6.06 -13.08 9.15
CA LEU A 141 -4.63 -13.12 8.89
C LEU A 141 -4.18 -14.50 8.41
N ASP A 142 -3.54 -14.53 7.25
CA ASP A 142 -2.80 -15.70 6.77
C ASP A 142 -1.52 -15.29 6.03
N ALA A 143 -0.86 -16.23 5.35
CA ALA A 143 0.40 -15.96 4.65
C ALA A 143 0.28 -15.00 3.43
N ARG A 144 -0.94 -14.68 2.99
CA ARG A 144 -1.26 -13.86 1.82
C ARG A 144 -2.27 -12.75 2.11
N HIS A 145 -3.03 -12.86 3.20
CA HIS A 145 -4.02 -11.87 3.63
C HIS A 145 -3.55 -11.19 4.91
N GLU A 146 -3.66 -9.87 4.93
CA GLU A 146 -3.19 -9.01 6.01
C GLU A 146 -4.25 -7.92 6.23
N HIS A 147 -4.53 -7.59 7.49
CA HIS A 147 -5.54 -6.58 7.82
C HIS A 147 -5.04 -5.17 7.50
N THR A 148 -3.72 -4.98 7.43
CA THR A 148 -3.06 -3.69 7.16
C THR A 148 -1.97 -3.83 6.11
N PHE A 149 -2.21 -3.25 4.94
CA PHE A 149 -1.28 -3.30 3.82
C PHE A 149 -1.27 -1.94 3.09
N TYR A 150 -0.50 -1.84 2.00
CA TYR A 150 -0.35 -0.58 1.26
C TYR A 150 -0.95 -0.71 -0.13
N GLN A 151 -1.59 0.36 -0.58
CA GLN A 151 -2.07 0.53 -1.94
C GLN A 151 -1.43 1.76 -2.56
N VAL A 152 -1.36 1.77 -3.89
CA VAL A 152 -1.01 2.95 -4.66
C VAL A 152 -2.11 3.16 -5.68
N GLU A 153 -2.90 4.21 -5.48
CA GLU A 153 -3.89 4.64 -6.47
C GLU A 153 -3.45 5.91 -7.17
N GLY A 154 -3.93 6.10 -8.41
CA GLY A 154 -3.62 7.28 -9.19
C GLY A 154 -4.84 7.83 -9.91
N VAL A 155 -4.90 9.15 -10.03
CA VAL A 155 -5.93 9.85 -10.80
C VAL A 155 -5.28 10.78 -11.81
N TYR A 156 -5.76 10.70 -13.06
CA TYR A 156 -5.36 11.59 -14.14
C TYR A 156 -6.60 12.15 -14.83
N VAL A 157 -6.79 13.48 -14.77
CA VAL A 157 -7.90 14.18 -15.41
C VAL A 157 -7.36 15.28 -16.29
N SER A 158 -7.72 15.22 -17.57
CA SER A 158 -7.41 16.26 -18.56
C SER A 158 -8.40 16.23 -19.71
N LYS A 159 -8.41 17.28 -20.54
CA LYS A 159 -9.27 17.36 -21.71
C LYS A 159 -8.79 16.38 -22.79
N GLY A 160 -9.70 15.53 -23.28
CA GLY A 160 -9.41 14.58 -24.36
C GLY A 160 -8.65 13.32 -23.93
N VAL A 161 -8.51 13.08 -22.62
CA VAL A 161 -7.98 11.82 -22.10
C VAL A 161 -8.92 10.66 -22.45
N ASN A 162 -8.37 9.50 -22.79
CA ASN A 162 -9.11 8.29 -23.09
C ASN A 162 -8.41 7.06 -22.47
N VAL A 163 -9.04 5.89 -22.59
CA VAL A 163 -8.53 4.62 -22.05
C VAL A 163 -7.15 4.26 -22.58
N GLY A 164 -6.83 4.64 -23.83
CA GLY A 164 -5.49 4.42 -24.40
C GLY A 164 -4.40 5.14 -23.60
N ASN A 165 -4.70 6.32 -23.03
CA ASN A 165 -3.77 7.02 -22.15
C ASN A 165 -3.56 6.25 -20.84
N LEU A 166 -4.64 5.72 -20.23
CA LEU A 166 -4.53 4.91 -19.01
C LEU A 166 -3.66 3.68 -19.23
N ILE A 167 -3.92 2.93 -20.31
CA ILE A 167 -3.16 1.72 -20.66
C ILE A 167 -1.68 2.07 -20.88
N ALA A 168 -1.40 3.13 -21.64
CA ALA A 168 -0.03 3.57 -21.89
C ALA A 168 0.70 3.97 -20.60
N THR A 169 0.06 4.74 -19.72
CA THR A 169 0.65 5.16 -18.44
C THR A 169 0.96 3.96 -17.55
N LEU A 170 0.04 3.02 -17.38
CA LEU A 170 0.28 1.81 -16.59
C LEU A 170 1.37 0.93 -17.20
N GLN A 171 1.36 0.78 -18.53
CA GLN A 171 2.36 0.02 -19.25
C GLN A 171 3.76 0.64 -19.12
N GLU A 172 3.88 1.97 -19.18
CA GLU A 172 5.15 2.68 -19.00
C GLU A 172 5.67 2.51 -17.57
N PHE A 173 4.80 2.75 -16.57
CA PHE A 173 5.12 2.53 -15.16
C PHE A 173 5.68 1.12 -14.92
N LEU A 174 5.00 0.09 -15.43
CA LEU A 174 5.37 -1.30 -15.18
C LEU A 174 6.67 -1.68 -15.90
N GLN A 175 6.89 -1.19 -17.13
CA GLN A 175 8.16 -1.43 -17.83
C GLN A 175 9.34 -0.79 -17.11
N GLU A 176 9.18 0.44 -16.61
CA GLU A 176 10.21 1.12 -15.81
C GLU A 176 10.44 0.41 -14.47
N TYR A 177 9.38 0.02 -13.77
CA TYR A 177 9.45 -0.70 -12.50
C TYR A 177 10.13 -2.07 -12.63
N TYR A 178 9.86 -2.83 -13.70
CA TYR A 178 10.51 -4.13 -13.91
C TYR A 178 11.82 -4.06 -14.72
N GLY A 179 12.16 -2.89 -15.28
CA GLY A 179 13.36 -2.69 -16.10
C GLY A 179 13.39 -3.53 -17.39
N LYS A 180 12.23 -3.92 -17.93
CA LYS A 180 12.13 -4.76 -19.12
C LYS A 180 10.83 -4.50 -19.88
N LYS A 181 10.83 -4.87 -21.17
CA LYS A 181 9.62 -4.81 -22.00
C LYS A 181 8.60 -5.84 -21.52
N LEU A 182 7.34 -5.44 -21.39
CA LEU A 182 6.24 -6.27 -20.89
C LEU A 182 5.07 -6.29 -21.87
N ASP A 183 4.47 -7.48 -22.01
CA ASP A 183 3.19 -7.62 -22.66
C ASP A 183 2.07 -7.44 -21.63
N VAL A 184 1.15 -6.54 -21.95
CA VAL A 184 0.02 -6.15 -21.13
C VAL A 184 -1.26 -6.73 -21.71
N ARG A 185 -2.15 -7.20 -20.84
CA ARG A 185 -3.53 -7.58 -21.19
C ARG A 185 -4.51 -6.81 -20.33
N VAL A 186 -5.60 -6.38 -20.93
CA VAL A 186 -6.66 -5.61 -20.27
C VAL A 186 -7.95 -6.41 -20.39
N ASN A 187 -8.54 -6.77 -19.26
CA ASN A 187 -9.81 -7.50 -19.20
C ASN A 187 -10.90 -6.55 -18.72
N PRO A 188 -12.12 -6.58 -19.30
CA PRO A 188 -13.25 -5.84 -18.74
C PRO A 188 -13.54 -6.26 -17.29
N PHE A 189 -13.77 -5.27 -16.43
CA PHE A 189 -14.16 -5.48 -15.03
C PHE A 189 -15.21 -4.45 -14.62
N TYR A 190 -15.68 -4.46 -13.38
CA TYR A 190 -16.64 -3.48 -12.86
C TYR A 190 -16.15 -2.86 -11.55
N PHE A 191 -16.01 -1.54 -11.54
CA PHE A 191 -15.86 -0.73 -10.33
C PHE A 191 -16.93 0.36 -10.32
N PRO A 192 -17.65 0.60 -9.21
CA PRO A 192 -18.76 1.57 -9.14
C PRO A 192 -18.40 3.02 -9.48
N PHE A 193 -17.12 3.39 -9.40
CA PHE A 193 -16.59 4.73 -9.63
C PHE A 193 -15.85 4.91 -10.97
N THR A 194 -15.81 3.89 -11.84
CA THR A 194 -15.22 4.01 -13.19
C THR A 194 -16.08 3.41 -14.29
N GLU A 195 -16.21 4.11 -15.41
CA GLU A 195 -16.82 3.59 -16.64
C GLU A 195 -16.09 4.12 -17.88
N PRO A 196 -15.51 3.26 -18.74
CA PRO A 196 -15.39 1.80 -18.61
C PRO A 196 -14.39 1.37 -17.53
N SER A 197 -14.58 0.14 -17.01
CA SER A 197 -13.75 -0.47 -15.96
C SER A 197 -12.95 -1.65 -16.50
N PHE A 198 -11.71 -1.80 -16.04
CA PHE A 198 -10.82 -2.89 -16.49
C PHE A 198 -9.93 -3.41 -15.36
N GLU A 199 -9.55 -4.66 -15.48
CA GLU A 199 -8.43 -5.27 -14.75
C GLU A 199 -7.21 -5.32 -15.68
N PHE A 200 -6.04 -4.98 -15.15
CA PHE A 200 -4.78 -4.94 -15.89
C PHE A 200 -3.89 -6.11 -15.48
N ALA A 201 -3.64 -7.02 -16.42
CA ALA A 201 -2.83 -8.21 -16.20
C ALA A 201 -1.48 -8.12 -16.94
N LEU A 202 -0.43 -8.58 -16.28
CA LEU A 202 0.94 -8.58 -16.79
C LEU A 202 1.39 -10.00 -17.14
N SER A 203 2.01 -10.17 -18.31
CA SER A 203 2.75 -11.39 -18.62
C SER A 203 4.23 -11.17 -18.35
N LEU A 204 4.71 -11.69 -17.22
CA LEU A 204 6.14 -11.87 -16.98
C LEU A 204 6.51 -13.21 -17.64
N SER A 205 7.10 -13.14 -18.82
CA SER A 205 7.45 -14.30 -19.66
C SER A 205 8.47 -15.23 -18.99
N VAL A 206 7.98 -16.09 -18.10
CA VAL A 206 8.60 -17.37 -17.70
C VAL A 206 7.55 -18.49 -17.51
N LEU A 207 6.25 -18.20 -17.34
CA LEU A 207 5.25 -19.23 -16.99
C LEU A 207 4.01 -19.36 -17.91
N TRP A 208 3.89 -18.60 -19.00
CA TRP A 208 2.76 -18.70 -19.95
C TRP A 208 3.06 -19.50 -21.23
N ARG A 209 4.08 -20.36 -21.21
CA ARG A 209 4.14 -21.49 -22.16
C ARG A 209 3.52 -22.69 -21.45
N GLN A 210 2.55 -23.33 -22.10
CA GLN A 210 1.63 -24.39 -21.64
C GLN A 210 0.32 -23.75 -21.11
N GLU A 211 -0.84 -23.92 -21.72
CA GLU A 211 -1.34 -24.96 -22.61
C GLU A 211 -2.09 -24.37 -23.82
N SER A 212 -2.02 -25.12 -24.91
CA SER A 212 -2.71 -24.95 -26.20
C SER A 212 -4.23 -24.95 -26.11
#